data_AF-A0A5S9YAH8-F1
#
_entry.id   AF-A0A5S9YAH8-F1
#
_cell.length_a   1.000
_cell.length_b   1.000
_cell.length_c   1.000
_cell.angle_alpha   90.00
_cell.angle_beta   90.00
_cell.angle_gamma   90.00
#
_symmetry.space_group_name_H-M   'P 1'
#
loop_
_entity.id
_entity.type
_entity.pdbx_description
1 polymer ?
#
loop_
_entity_poly.entity_id
_entity_poly.type
_entity_poly.pdbx_seq_one_letter_code
_entity_poly.pdbx_strand_id
1 'polypeptide(L)'
;MDSLLDDVSIEIFRRLSAPSFVNLAPMLTVSKKHSQLAFSEGVLRMLSLDEFFNNADLINEGSAFRSFFVKCVAAKNPVAVYLESIHIAAQTMDINMSISLLFSAVPDSDYTLFARGIFLITADCPSEGIATISALFARVGSMDRMDVIASPDALETTALTIGAA
;
A
#
# COMPACT_ATOMS: atom_id res chain seq x y z
N MET A 1 -28.51 7.01 -15.86
CA MET A 1 -29.11 7.10 -14.50
C MET A 1 -28.41 6.15 -13.53
N ASP A 2 -27.93 4.98 -13.99
CA ASP A 2 -27.11 4.06 -13.18
C ASP A 2 -25.78 4.63 -12.66
N SER A 3 -25.10 5.52 -13.40
CA SER A 3 -23.78 6.03 -12.99
C SER A 3 -23.80 6.79 -11.67
N LEU A 4 -24.83 7.61 -11.41
CA LEU A 4 -24.94 8.37 -10.16
C LEU A 4 -25.15 7.45 -8.95
N LEU A 5 -25.94 6.39 -9.10
CA LEU A 5 -26.16 5.42 -8.03
C LEU A 5 -24.89 4.61 -7.75
N ASP A 6 -24.12 4.31 -8.80
CA ASP A 6 -22.83 3.62 -8.68
C ASP A 6 -21.79 4.51 -7.99
N ASP A 7 -21.71 5.80 -8.35
CA ASP A 7 -20.84 6.78 -7.71
C ASP A 7 -21.17 6.95 -6.21
N VAL A 8 -22.46 7.04 -5.88
CA VAL A 8 -22.92 7.10 -4.48
C VAL A 8 -22.57 5.82 -3.73
N SER A 9 -22.72 4.66 -4.36
CA SER A 9 -22.38 3.37 -3.74
C SER A 9 -20.88 3.26 -3.47
N ILE A 10 -20.04 3.66 -4.43
CA ILE A 10 -18.58 3.73 -4.29
C ILE A 10 -18.20 4.64 -3.12
N GLU A 11 -18.80 5.82 -3.01
CA GLU A 11 -18.53 6.75 -1.90
C GLU A 11 -18.98 6.19 -0.54
N ILE A 12 -20.12 5.49 -0.48
CA ILE A 12 -20.57 4.81 0.73
C ILE A 12 -19.55 3.73 1.13
N PHE A 13 -19.12 2.90 0.18
CA PHE A 13 -18.17 1.82 0.43
C PHE A 13 -16.84 2.37 0.94
N ARG A 14 -16.33 3.43 0.30
CA ARG A 14 -15.13 4.14 0.74
C ARG A 14 -15.21 4.61 2.19
N ARG A 15 -16.37 5.14 2.61
CA ARG A 15 -16.57 5.59 3.99
C ARG A 15 -16.70 4.44 4.99
N LEU A 16 -17.42 3.38 4.61
CA LEU A 16 -17.57 2.19 5.44
C LEU A 16 -16.25 1.48 5.69
N SER A 17 -15.38 1.47 4.67
CA SER A 17 -14.12 0.75 4.70
C SER A 17 -12.93 1.59 5.15
N ALA A 18 -13.12 2.89 5.39
CA ALA A 18 -12.09 3.77 5.91
C ALA A 18 -11.44 3.28 7.23
N PRO A 19 -12.17 2.68 8.19
CA PRO A 19 -11.56 2.17 9.42
C PRO A 19 -10.89 0.80 9.26
N SER A 20 -11.33 -0.01 8.28
CA SER A 20 -10.86 -1.38 8.09
C SER A 20 -11.41 -1.95 6.78
N PHE A 21 -10.57 -2.69 6.04
CA PHE A 21 -11.01 -3.38 4.84
C PHE A 21 -12.05 -4.49 5.10
N VAL A 22 -12.11 -5.02 6.33
CA VAL A 22 -13.07 -6.07 6.72
C VAL A 22 -14.51 -5.58 6.57
N ASN A 23 -14.74 -4.27 6.71
CA ASN A 23 -16.06 -3.67 6.55
C ASN A 23 -16.61 -3.76 5.12
N LEU A 24 -15.78 -4.11 4.12
CA LEU A 24 -16.25 -4.40 2.76
C LEU A 24 -16.86 -5.80 2.63
N ALA A 25 -16.58 -6.74 3.54
CA ALA A 25 -17.01 -8.13 3.43
C ALA A 25 -18.53 -8.29 3.21
N PRO A 26 -19.41 -7.55 3.91
CA PRO A 26 -20.86 -7.62 3.66
C PRO A 26 -21.25 -7.20 2.23
N MET A 27 -20.52 -6.26 1.61
CA MET A 27 -20.83 -5.78 0.26
C MET A 27 -20.54 -6.83 -0.81
N LEU A 28 -19.64 -7.77 -0.51
CA LEU A 28 -19.32 -8.89 -1.39
C LEU A 28 -20.45 -9.92 -1.47
N THR A 29 -21.33 -9.97 -0.47
CA THR A 29 -22.42 -10.96 -0.38
C THR A 29 -23.77 -10.44 -0.84
N VAL A 30 -23.95 -9.12 -0.96
CA VAL A 30 -25.26 -8.50 -1.29
C VAL A 30 -25.68 -8.80 -2.73
N SER A 31 -24.82 -8.50 -3.71
CA SER A 31 -25.09 -8.81 -5.12
C SER A 31 -23.81 -8.73 -5.95
N LYS A 32 -23.84 -9.32 -7.14
CA LYS A 32 -22.71 -9.25 -8.08
C LYS A 32 -22.32 -7.80 -8.41
N LYS A 33 -23.29 -6.91 -8.59
CA LYS A 33 -23.06 -5.49 -8.87
C LYS A 33 -22.33 -4.80 -7.70
N HIS A 34 -22.81 -4.97 -6.47
CA HIS A 34 -22.16 -4.37 -5.31
C HIS A 34 -20.76 -4.95 -5.05
N SER A 35 -20.58 -6.26 -5.28
CA SER A 35 -19.25 -6.88 -5.22
C SER A 35 -18.29 -6.25 -6.23
N GLN A 36 -18.73 -5.98 -7.46
CA GLN A 36 -17.92 -5.29 -8.47
C GLN A 36 -17.59 -3.84 -8.04
N LEU A 37 -18.56 -3.11 -7.50
CA LEU A 37 -18.36 -1.75 -7.00
C LEU A 37 -17.43 -1.69 -5.78
N ALA A 38 -17.48 -2.69 -4.89
CA ALA A 38 -16.59 -2.82 -3.74
C ALA A 38 -15.13 -3.08 -4.16
N PHE A 39 -14.91 -3.71 -5.31
CA PHE A 39 -13.59 -3.88 -5.93
C PHE A 39 -13.27 -2.81 -6.98
N SER A 40 -14.04 -1.72 -7.04
CA SER A 40 -13.70 -0.61 -7.92
C SER A 40 -12.40 0.05 -7.48
N GLU A 41 -11.68 0.62 -8.45
CA GLU A 41 -10.42 1.31 -8.21
C GLU A 41 -10.56 2.42 -7.16
N GLY A 42 -11.64 3.20 -7.20
CA GLY A 42 -11.90 4.28 -6.24
C GLY A 42 -12.04 3.81 -4.79
N VAL A 43 -12.63 2.63 -4.56
CA VAL A 43 -12.72 2.03 -3.23
C VAL A 43 -11.35 1.48 -2.81
N LEU A 44 -10.73 0.65 -3.65
CA LEU A 44 -9.50 -0.06 -3.32
C LEU A 44 -8.31 0.88 -3.09
N ARG A 45 -8.23 1.98 -3.85
CA ARG A 45 -7.16 2.98 -3.73
C ARG A 45 -7.14 3.70 -2.38
N MET A 46 -8.31 3.93 -1.79
CA MET A 46 -8.50 4.73 -0.57
C MET A 46 -8.74 3.88 0.68
N LEU A 47 -8.70 2.56 0.52
CA LEU A 47 -8.96 1.58 1.57
C LEU A 47 -7.87 1.60 2.64
N SER A 48 -8.25 1.56 3.93
CA SER A 48 -7.27 1.31 4.99
C SER A 48 -6.79 -0.13 4.92
N LEU A 49 -5.48 -0.30 5.03
CA LEU A 49 -4.77 -1.58 5.05
C LEU A 49 -3.88 -1.67 6.30
N ASP A 50 -4.27 -1.00 7.39
CA ASP A 50 -3.51 -0.99 8.65
C ASP A 50 -3.29 -2.42 9.19
N GLU A 51 -4.23 -3.33 8.97
CA GLU A 51 -4.07 -4.73 9.36
C GLU A 51 -2.97 -5.45 8.57
N PHE A 52 -2.71 -5.07 7.32
CA PHE A 52 -1.60 -5.62 6.53
C PHE A 52 -0.25 -5.07 7.01
N PHE A 53 -0.22 -3.81 7.47
CA PHE A 53 0.95 -3.26 8.14
C PHE A 53 1.29 -4.01 9.43
N ASN A 54 0.26 -4.36 10.21
CA ASN A 54 0.44 -5.07 11.48
C ASN A 54 0.68 -6.58 11.31
N ASN A 55 0.37 -7.14 10.14
CA ASN A 55 0.53 -8.56 9.86
C ASN A 55 0.96 -8.79 8.41
N ALA A 56 2.28 -8.81 8.20
CA ALA A 56 2.87 -9.00 6.88
C ALA A 56 2.57 -10.36 6.25
N ASP A 57 2.25 -11.41 7.03
CA ASP A 57 1.91 -12.73 6.46
C ASP A 57 0.71 -12.67 5.50
N LEU A 58 -0.15 -11.67 5.67
CA LEU A 58 -1.33 -11.49 4.84
C LEU A 58 -0.99 -11.20 3.37
N ILE A 59 0.22 -10.71 3.06
CA ILE A 59 0.65 -10.39 1.69
C ILE A 59 1.40 -11.54 1.00
N ASN A 60 1.76 -12.60 1.72
CA ASN A 60 2.51 -13.73 1.17
C ASN A 60 1.68 -14.53 0.16
N GLU A 61 2.32 -15.16 -0.83
CA GLU A 61 1.63 -15.88 -1.93
C GLU A 61 0.68 -17.00 -1.44
N GLY A 62 0.94 -17.60 -0.27
CA GLY A 62 0.08 -18.62 0.34
C GLY A 62 -1.14 -18.08 1.12
N SER A 63 -1.23 -16.77 1.32
CA SER A 63 -2.30 -16.13 2.10
C SER A 63 -3.64 -16.14 1.36
N ALA A 64 -4.72 -16.41 2.08
CA ALA A 64 -6.08 -16.24 1.56
C ALA A 64 -6.37 -14.79 1.12
N PHE A 65 -5.62 -13.81 1.64
CA PHE A 65 -5.77 -12.39 1.34
C PHE A 65 -4.90 -11.91 0.17
N ARG A 66 -3.97 -12.72 -0.35
CA ARG A 66 -3.06 -12.32 -1.45
C ARG A 66 -3.82 -11.79 -2.66
N SER A 67 -4.83 -12.54 -3.11
CA SER A 67 -5.64 -12.17 -4.29
C SER A 67 -6.35 -10.83 -4.13
N PHE A 68 -6.74 -10.47 -2.91
CA PHE A 68 -7.34 -9.19 -2.58
C PHE A 68 -6.29 -8.08 -2.52
N PHE A 69 -5.16 -8.36 -1.88
CA PHE A 69 -4.04 -7.42 -1.77
C PHE A 69 -3.50 -7.00 -3.15
N VAL A 70 -3.32 -7.95 -4.07
CA VAL A 70 -2.88 -7.67 -5.45
C VAL A 70 -3.85 -6.74 -6.19
N LYS A 71 -5.16 -6.82 -5.92
CA LYS A 71 -6.12 -5.84 -6.48
C LYS A 71 -5.91 -4.44 -5.92
N CYS A 72 -5.53 -4.31 -4.64
CA CYS A 72 -5.19 -3.02 -4.04
C CYS A 72 -3.90 -2.44 -4.65
N VAL A 73 -2.90 -3.28 -4.92
CA VAL A 73 -1.67 -2.89 -5.65
C VAL A 73 -2.03 -2.41 -7.05
N ALA A 74 -2.86 -3.15 -7.78
CA ALA A 74 -3.32 -2.77 -9.12
C ALA A 74 -4.08 -1.43 -9.12
N ALA A 75 -4.89 -1.17 -8.08
CA ALA A 75 -5.60 0.09 -7.88
C ALA A 75 -4.71 1.26 -7.40
N LYS A 76 -3.40 1.03 -7.28
CA LYS A 76 -2.39 2.00 -6.83
C LYS A 76 -2.62 2.52 -5.41
N ASN A 77 -3.19 1.67 -4.54
CA ASN A 77 -3.29 1.97 -3.12
C ASN A 77 -1.87 2.23 -2.56
N PRO A 78 -1.62 3.38 -1.91
CA PRO A 78 -0.26 3.75 -1.50
C PRO A 78 0.37 2.77 -0.50
N VAL A 79 -0.44 2.23 0.42
CA VAL A 79 0.01 1.24 1.40
C VAL A 79 0.33 -0.09 0.73
N ALA A 80 -0.56 -0.56 -0.15
CA ALA A 80 -0.33 -1.82 -0.87
C ALA A 80 0.92 -1.73 -1.75
N VAL A 81 1.10 -0.60 -2.45
CA VAL A 81 2.28 -0.33 -3.28
C VAL A 81 3.56 -0.30 -2.44
N TYR A 82 3.51 0.33 -1.27
CA TYR A 82 4.63 0.33 -0.33
C TYR A 82 5.00 -1.09 0.12
N LEU A 83 4.03 -1.84 0.66
CA LEU A 83 4.26 -3.21 1.17
C LEU A 83 4.71 -4.17 0.06
N GLU A 84 4.11 -4.11 -1.12
CA GLU A 84 4.50 -4.97 -2.25
C GLU A 84 5.89 -4.62 -2.79
N SER A 85 6.29 -3.35 -2.78
CA SER A 85 7.65 -2.98 -3.19
C SER A 85 8.71 -3.53 -2.23
N ILE A 86 8.42 -3.55 -0.92
CA ILE A 86 9.28 -4.23 0.06
C ILE A 86 9.27 -5.73 -0.19
N HIS A 87 8.10 -6.32 -0.47
CA HIS A 87 7.97 -7.73 -0.76
C HIS A 87 8.86 -8.17 -1.93
N ILE A 88 8.79 -7.44 -3.06
CA ILE A 88 9.62 -7.67 -4.25
C ILE A 88 11.10 -7.53 -3.89
N ALA A 89 11.50 -6.42 -3.24
CA ALA A 89 12.88 -6.20 -2.85
C ALA A 89 13.43 -7.32 -1.95
N ALA A 90 12.62 -7.84 -1.02
CA ALA A 90 13.02 -8.89 -0.09
C ALA A 90 13.08 -10.28 -0.73
N GLN A 91 12.10 -10.63 -1.57
CA GLN A 91 11.95 -11.98 -2.13
C GLN A 91 12.74 -12.19 -3.43
N THR A 92 12.74 -11.20 -4.32
CA THR A 92 13.37 -11.34 -5.65
C THR A 92 14.67 -10.57 -5.78
N MET A 93 15.01 -9.73 -4.79
CA MET A 93 16.13 -8.79 -4.85
C MET A 93 16.05 -7.81 -6.04
N ASP A 94 14.86 -7.64 -6.65
CA ASP A 94 14.65 -6.71 -7.76
C ASP A 94 14.31 -5.31 -7.26
N ILE A 95 15.36 -4.56 -6.90
CA ILE A 95 15.23 -3.17 -6.42
C ILE A 95 14.66 -2.25 -7.50
N ASN A 96 14.98 -2.49 -8.78
CA ASN A 96 14.50 -1.65 -9.88
C ASN A 96 12.99 -1.78 -10.08
N MET A 97 12.47 -3.01 -10.05
CA MET A 97 11.03 -3.26 -10.08
C MET A 97 10.34 -2.63 -8.87
N SER A 98 10.95 -2.72 -7.69
CA SER A 98 10.44 -2.12 -6.46
C SER A 98 10.34 -0.60 -6.56
N ILE A 99 11.38 0.07 -7.09
CA ILE A 99 11.38 1.52 -7.36
C ILE A 99 10.30 1.89 -8.37
N SER A 100 10.21 1.18 -9.49
CA SER A 100 9.21 1.41 -10.53
C SER A 100 7.78 1.30 -9.98
N LEU A 101 7.53 0.27 -9.17
CA LEU A 101 6.24 0.07 -8.51
C LEU A 101 5.93 1.25 -7.57
N LEU A 102 6.90 1.67 -6.76
CA LEU A 102 6.73 2.80 -5.87
C LEU A 102 6.35 4.07 -6.64
N PHE A 103 7.00 4.40 -7.75
CA PHE A 103 6.67 5.58 -8.58
C PHE A 103 5.26 5.55 -9.18
N SER A 104 4.60 4.39 -9.19
CA SER A 104 3.23 4.25 -9.70
C SER A 104 2.13 4.52 -8.67
N ALA A 105 2.48 4.72 -7.38
CA ALA A 105 1.51 5.01 -6.32
C ALA A 105 0.75 6.32 -6.57
N VAL A 106 -0.57 6.32 -6.36
CA VAL A 106 -1.40 7.53 -6.43
C VAL A 106 -2.48 7.47 -5.34
N PRO A 107 -2.55 8.46 -4.42
CA PRO A 107 -1.63 9.58 -4.25
C PRO A 107 -0.27 9.16 -3.66
N ASP A 108 0.71 10.05 -3.69
CA ASP A 108 1.97 9.85 -2.97
C ASP A 108 1.72 9.86 -1.46
N SER A 109 2.14 8.79 -0.78
CA SER A 109 2.14 8.69 0.67
C SER A 109 3.54 8.86 1.25
N ASP A 110 3.60 9.18 2.53
CA ASP A 110 4.84 9.31 3.31
C ASP A 110 5.66 8.01 3.26
N TYR A 111 4.99 6.85 3.39
CA TYR A 111 5.60 5.53 3.28
C TYR A 111 6.22 5.28 1.91
N THR A 112 5.48 5.59 0.84
CA THR A 112 5.99 5.41 -0.53
C THR A 112 7.18 6.31 -0.81
N LEU A 113 7.17 7.56 -0.34
CA LEU A 113 8.31 8.49 -0.53
C LEU A 113 9.53 8.05 0.28
N PHE A 114 9.31 7.57 1.50
CA PHE A 114 10.39 7.04 2.33
C PHE A 114 11.06 5.83 1.66
N ALA A 115 10.27 4.82 1.26
CA ALA A 115 10.78 3.63 0.59
C ALA A 115 11.49 3.97 -0.74
N ARG A 116 10.97 4.91 -1.54
CA ARG A 116 11.63 5.38 -2.77
C ARG A 116 13.02 5.91 -2.46
N GLY A 117 13.12 6.78 -1.46
CA GLY A 117 14.38 7.38 -1.04
C GLY A 117 15.42 6.33 -0.64
N ILE A 118 15.01 5.36 0.19
CA ILE A 118 15.88 4.25 0.61
C ILE A 118 16.31 3.40 -0.59
N PHE A 119 15.37 2.98 -1.43
CA PHE A 119 15.69 2.13 -2.58
C PHE A 119 16.56 2.83 -3.63
N LEU A 120 16.37 4.12 -3.87
CA LEU A 120 17.24 4.92 -4.74
C LEU A 120 18.67 4.99 -4.20
N ILE A 121 18.85 5.13 -2.89
CA ILE A 121 20.19 5.07 -2.26
C ILE A 121 20.82 3.70 -2.48
N THR A 122 20.05 2.61 -2.33
CA THR A 122 20.56 1.25 -2.55
C THR A 122 20.82 0.90 -4.01
N ALA A 123 20.16 1.59 -4.95
CA ALA A 123 20.28 1.38 -6.39
C ALA A 123 21.35 2.25 -7.06
N ASP A 124 22.33 2.74 -6.29
CA ASP A 124 23.42 3.62 -6.76
C ASP A 124 22.97 5.00 -7.29
N CYS A 125 21.79 5.47 -6.85
CA CYS A 125 21.27 6.82 -7.09
C CYS A 125 21.15 7.64 -5.78
N PRO A 126 22.23 7.78 -4.98
CA PRO A 126 22.15 8.36 -3.64
C PRO A 126 21.72 9.83 -3.64
N SER A 127 22.10 10.61 -4.64
CA SER A 127 21.70 12.03 -4.74
C SER A 127 20.18 12.20 -4.82
N GLU A 128 19.52 11.37 -5.64
CA GLU A 128 18.06 11.40 -5.82
C GLU A 128 17.34 10.86 -4.58
N GLY A 129 17.87 9.79 -3.99
CA GLY A 129 17.30 9.22 -2.78
C GLY A 129 17.39 10.17 -1.57
N ILE A 130 18.55 10.81 -1.37
CA ILE A 130 18.74 11.82 -0.32
C ILE A 130 17.83 13.03 -0.54
N ALA A 131 17.69 13.50 -1.79
CA ALA A 131 16.77 14.59 -2.11
C ALA A 131 15.32 14.22 -1.78
N THR A 132 14.91 12.99 -2.08
CA THR A 132 13.56 12.47 -1.78
C THR A 132 13.30 12.42 -0.28
N ILE A 133 14.23 11.88 0.52
CA ILE A 133 14.11 11.81 1.98
C ILE A 133 14.13 13.23 2.59
N SER A 134 14.96 14.13 2.06
CA SER A 134 15.03 15.51 2.53
C SER A 134 13.73 16.27 2.28
N ALA A 135 13.11 16.07 1.12
CA ALA A 135 11.80 16.64 0.80
C ALA A 135 10.69 16.08 1.72
N LEU A 136 10.74 14.78 2.02
CA LEU A 136 9.85 14.16 3.00
C LEU A 136 10.04 14.78 4.39
N PHE A 137 11.28 14.90 4.86
CA PHE A 137 11.59 15.51 6.16
C PHE A 137 11.08 16.96 6.24
N ALA A 138 11.30 17.76 5.20
CA ALA A 138 10.80 19.13 5.13
C ALA A 138 9.27 19.21 5.21
N ARG A 139 8.56 18.20 4.68
CA ARG A 139 7.09 18.11 4.74
C ARG A 139 6.58 17.64 6.10
N VAL A 140 7.24 16.64 6.70
CA VAL A 140 6.83 16.03 7.98
C VAL A 140 7.20 16.93 9.17
N GLY A 141 8.33 17.63 9.07
CA GLY A 141 8.79 18.67 10.00
C GLY A 141 9.32 18.16 11.34
N SER A 142 9.48 16.85 11.53
CA SER A 142 9.98 16.26 12.77
C SER A 142 10.68 14.92 12.55
N MET A 143 11.80 14.71 13.25
CA MET A 143 12.53 13.44 13.25
C MET A 143 11.71 12.33 13.90
N ASP A 144 11.02 12.60 15.02
CA ASP A 144 10.17 11.62 15.71
C ASP A 144 9.12 11.01 14.77
N ARG A 145 8.59 11.83 13.85
CA ARG A 145 7.61 11.38 12.85
C ARG A 145 8.25 10.61 11.71
N MET A 146 9.48 10.94 11.33
CA MET A 146 10.24 10.13 10.38
C MET A 146 10.56 8.76 10.95
N ASP A 147 10.89 8.68 12.24
CA ASP A 147 11.17 7.41 12.92
C ASP A 147 9.94 6.51 12.97
N VAL A 148 8.73 7.07 13.08
CA VAL A 148 7.48 6.29 12.95
C VAL A 148 7.33 5.70 11.56
N ILE A 149 7.60 6.48 10.50
CA ILE A 149 7.55 6.00 9.11
C ILE A 149 8.64 4.95 8.84
N ALA A 150 9.80 5.14 9.45
CA ALA A 150 10.97 4.26 9.34
C ALA A 150 10.95 3.10 10.34
N SER A 151 9.90 2.96 11.17
CA SER A 151 9.99 2.10 12.35
C SER A 151 10.23 0.64 11.98
N PRO A 152 11.14 -0.05 12.70
CA PRO A 152 11.57 -1.41 12.39
C PRO A 152 10.43 -2.45 12.51
N ASP A 153 9.36 -2.20 13.27
CA ASP A 153 8.21 -3.11 13.29
C ASP A 153 7.53 -3.23 11.90
N ALA A 154 7.60 -2.18 11.07
CA ALA A 154 7.04 -2.16 9.72
C ALA A 154 8.02 -2.61 8.62
N LEU A 155 9.33 -2.68 8.90
CA LEU A 155 10.37 -3.02 7.92
C LEU A 155 11.08 -4.34 8.24
N GLU A 156 11.45 -4.56 9.51
CA GLU A 156 12.15 -5.74 9.99
C GLU A 156 11.19 -6.93 10.14
N THR A 157 10.03 -6.75 10.79
CA THR A 157 8.98 -7.78 10.83
C THR A 157 8.48 -8.10 9.43
N THR A 158 8.26 -7.08 8.60
CA THR A 158 7.81 -7.25 7.22
C THR A 158 8.84 -7.98 6.38
N ALA A 159 10.12 -7.60 6.40
CA ALA A 159 11.16 -8.27 5.62
C ALA A 159 11.50 -9.68 6.12
N LEU A 160 11.56 -9.91 7.44
CA LEU A 160 11.83 -11.24 8.03
C LEU A 160 10.66 -12.21 7.82
N THR A 161 9.43 -11.74 7.96
CA THR A 161 8.21 -12.55 7.78
C THR A 161 7.96 -12.83 6.30
N ILE A 162 8.21 -11.85 5.44
CA ILE A 162 8.15 -12.04 3.99
C ILE A 162 9.24 -13.00 3.53
N GLY A 163 10.51 -12.78 3.90
CA GLY A 163 11.65 -13.56 3.39
C GLY A 163 11.73 -15.01 3.90
N ALA A 164 10.91 -15.39 4.89
CA ALA A 164 10.86 -16.74 5.44
C ALA A 164 9.82 -17.66 4.79
N ALA A 165 8.99 -17.14 3.87
CA ALA A 165 7.95 -17.87 3.15
C ALA A 165 8.40 -18.35 1.77
#